data_AF-A0A2J4Q3C0-F1
#
_entry.id   AF-A0A2J4Q3C0-F1
#
_cell.length_a   1.000
_cell.length_b   1.000
_cell.length_c   1.000
_cell.angle_alpha   90.00
_cell.angle_beta   90.00
_cell.angle_gamma   90.00
#
_symmetry.space_group_name_H-M   'P 1'
#
loop_
_entity.id
_entity.type
_entity.pdbx_description
1 polymer ?
#
loop_
_entity_poly.entity_id
_entity_poly.type
_entity_poly.pdbx_seq_one_letter_code
_entity_poly.pdbx_strand_id
1 'polypeptide(L)'
;LALANIGLDLLGQARHFLSYAAELTGSGDEDTLAFGRDERQFCNLLLAEQPNGNFADTIARQFFIDVWHVALYGRLVSSRDAQLAAIAARALKEVRYHQRFSRGWLERLGNGTALSAQRTQDAVDNLWRFTGELFQADALEIELSMQGIAVDPRELLVEWQSAVHTALIDAGLQIPQEAAFRSGGKQGLHSEHLGPLLAEMQYLQRAYPGQRW
;
A
#
# COMPACT_ATOMS: atom_id res chain seq x y z
N LEU A 1 8.22 12.54 13.51
CA LEU A 1 9.46 12.02 12.91
C LEU A 1 9.24 10.68 12.19
N ALA A 2 8.72 9.65 12.87
CA ALA A 2 8.53 8.32 12.25
C ALA A 2 7.64 8.32 10.99
N LEU A 3 6.48 8.99 11.00
CA LEU A 3 5.60 9.08 9.82
C LEU A 3 6.29 9.72 8.60
N ALA A 4 7.14 10.74 8.83
CA ALA A 4 7.89 11.38 7.75
C ALA A 4 8.94 10.44 7.16
N ASN A 5 9.63 9.65 8.01
CA ASN A 5 10.59 8.65 7.53
C ASN A 5 9.89 7.55 6.72
N ILE A 6 8.74 7.05 7.18
CA ILE A 6 7.94 6.07 6.42
C ILE A 6 7.52 6.66 5.06
N GLY A 7 7.04 7.90 5.04
CA GLY A 7 6.69 8.59 3.79
C GLY A 7 7.88 8.74 2.83
N LEU A 8 9.08 9.05 3.35
CA LEU A 8 10.29 9.15 2.54
C LEU A 8 10.74 7.80 1.96
N ASP A 9 10.68 6.73 2.76
CA ASP A 9 10.98 5.38 2.29
C ASP A 9 10.00 4.97 1.17
N LEU A 10 8.69 5.15 1.41
CA LEU A 10 7.64 4.84 0.42
C LEU A 10 7.77 5.67 -0.86
N LEU A 11 8.14 6.96 -0.74
CA LEU A 11 8.44 7.79 -1.91
C LEU A 11 9.66 7.27 -2.68
N GLY A 12 10.71 6.84 -1.98
CA GLY A 12 11.88 6.20 -2.59
C GLY A 12 11.52 4.91 -3.34
N GLN A 13 10.66 4.08 -2.75
CA GLN A 13 10.14 2.87 -3.40
C GLN A 13 9.31 3.21 -4.65
N ALA A 14 8.40 4.18 -4.55
CA ALA A 14 7.59 4.63 -5.68
C ALA A 14 8.47 5.12 -6.85
N ARG A 15 9.50 5.92 -6.56
CA ARG A 15 10.49 6.38 -7.53
C ARG A 15 11.18 5.22 -8.26
N HIS A 16 11.64 4.22 -7.51
CA HIS A 16 12.26 3.03 -8.10
C HIS A 16 11.32 2.26 -9.03
N PHE A 17 10.08 2.00 -8.60
CA PHE A 17 9.12 1.29 -9.44
C PHE A 17 8.66 2.11 -10.66
N LEU A 18 8.39 3.41 -10.49
CA LEU A 18 7.97 4.26 -11.60
C LEU A 18 9.09 4.49 -12.62
N SER A 19 10.32 4.71 -12.16
CA SER A 19 11.49 4.79 -13.04
C SER A 19 11.65 3.52 -13.89
N TYR A 20 11.50 2.34 -13.26
CA TYR A 20 11.59 1.08 -13.99
C TYR A 20 10.41 0.87 -14.95
N ALA A 21 9.19 1.26 -14.57
CA ALA A 21 8.03 1.23 -15.46
C ALA A 21 8.24 2.13 -16.70
N ALA A 22 8.79 3.34 -16.52
CA ALA A 22 9.13 4.24 -17.62
C ALA A 22 10.16 3.62 -18.58
N GLU A 23 11.20 2.97 -18.03
CA GLU A 23 12.19 2.22 -18.81
C GLU A 23 11.54 1.11 -19.65
N LEU A 24 10.65 0.30 -19.06
CA LEU A 24 9.93 -0.78 -19.75
C LEU A 24 9.02 -0.27 -20.88
N THR A 25 8.40 0.90 -20.71
CA THR A 25 7.56 1.51 -21.75
C THR A 25 8.36 2.26 -22.82
N GLY A 26 9.65 2.51 -22.58
CA GLY A 26 10.53 3.27 -23.48
C GLY A 26 10.14 4.75 -23.60
N SER A 27 9.35 5.28 -22.66
CA SER A 27 8.83 6.65 -22.71
C SER A 27 8.63 7.23 -21.31
N GLY A 28 8.94 8.51 -21.15
CA GLY A 28 8.79 9.22 -19.88
C GLY A 28 9.83 8.83 -18.83
N ASP A 29 9.45 9.04 -17.58
CA ASP A 29 10.23 8.92 -16.35
C ASP A 29 9.27 8.86 -15.14
N GLU A 30 9.82 8.85 -13.92
CA GLU A 30 9.00 8.83 -12.70
C GLU A 30 8.09 10.06 -12.55
N ASP A 31 8.51 11.23 -13.01
CA ASP A 31 7.77 12.49 -12.88
C ASP A 31 6.58 12.52 -13.86
N THR A 32 6.80 12.17 -15.11
CA THR A 32 5.73 12.07 -16.12
C THR A 32 4.69 11.03 -15.72
N LEU A 33 5.08 9.91 -15.11
CA LEU A 33 4.15 8.91 -14.58
C LEU A 33 3.44 9.40 -13.31
N ALA A 34 4.07 10.14 -12.41
CA ALA A 34 3.43 10.62 -11.19
C ALA A 34 2.49 11.81 -11.46
N PHE A 35 2.91 12.74 -12.31
CA PHE A 35 2.25 14.03 -12.49
C PHE A 35 1.45 14.17 -13.80
N GLY A 36 1.70 13.30 -14.78
CA GLY A 36 1.01 13.32 -16.08
C GLY A 36 -0.27 12.49 -16.15
N ARG A 37 -0.41 11.47 -15.28
CA ARG A 37 -1.57 10.56 -15.27
C ARG A 37 -2.76 11.13 -14.51
N ASP A 38 -3.97 10.90 -15.00
CA ASP A 38 -5.22 11.16 -14.27
C ASP A 38 -5.63 9.96 -13.38
N GLU A 39 -6.67 10.13 -12.57
CA GLU A 39 -7.17 9.07 -11.66
C GLU A 39 -7.52 7.77 -12.38
N ARG A 40 -7.99 7.80 -13.64
CA ARG A 40 -8.34 6.58 -14.40
C ARG A 40 -7.12 5.81 -14.86
N GLN A 41 -5.95 6.43 -14.83
CA GLN A 41 -4.66 5.85 -15.20
C GLN A 41 -3.80 5.48 -13.99
N PHE A 42 -4.18 5.91 -12.79
CA PHE A 42 -3.57 5.43 -11.55
C PHE A 42 -4.01 3.98 -11.28
N CYS A 43 -3.16 3.25 -10.56
CA CYS A 43 -3.34 1.83 -10.29
C CYS A 43 -3.02 1.46 -8.83
N ASN A 44 -3.06 2.44 -7.92
CA ASN A 44 -2.86 2.20 -6.49
C ASN A 44 -4.03 1.42 -5.89
N LEU A 45 -3.77 0.71 -4.80
CA LEU A 45 -4.79 0.09 -3.97
C LEU A 45 -5.73 1.16 -3.40
N LEU A 46 -7.04 0.85 -3.33
CA LEU A 46 -8.05 1.69 -2.71
C LEU A 46 -7.76 1.95 -1.22
N LEU A 47 -7.09 1.02 -0.56
CA LEU A 47 -6.68 1.17 0.83
C LEU A 47 -5.67 2.32 1.02
N ALA A 48 -4.78 2.55 0.05
CA ALA A 48 -3.71 3.55 0.16
C ALA A 48 -4.19 5.01 -0.03
N GLU A 49 -5.31 5.20 -0.73
CA GLU A 49 -5.92 6.52 -0.98
C GLU A 49 -6.93 6.95 0.10
N GLN A 50 -7.20 6.10 1.09
CA GLN A 50 -8.13 6.46 2.16
C GLN A 50 -7.62 7.69 2.92
N PRO A 51 -8.51 8.61 3.36
CA PRO A 51 -8.11 9.78 4.13
C PRO A 51 -7.33 9.41 5.39
N ASN A 52 -6.45 10.30 5.86
CA ASN A 52 -5.68 10.05 7.08
C ASN A 52 -6.58 9.88 8.32
N GLY A 53 -7.72 10.58 8.37
CA GLY A 53 -8.64 10.54 9.50
C GLY A 53 -7.97 10.92 10.81
N ASN A 54 -8.32 10.21 11.88
CA ASN A 54 -7.63 10.29 13.16
C ASN A 54 -6.39 9.37 13.17
N PHE A 55 -5.57 9.46 14.22
CA PHE A 55 -4.32 8.70 14.26
C PHE A 55 -4.53 7.17 14.19
N ALA A 56 -5.62 6.64 14.74
CA ALA A 56 -5.94 5.22 14.64
C ALA A 56 -6.28 4.80 13.20
N ASP A 57 -6.97 5.64 12.43
CA ASP A 57 -7.27 5.40 11.01
C ASP A 57 -5.98 5.29 10.19
N THR A 58 -5.06 6.24 10.41
CA THR A 58 -3.73 6.23 9.79
C THR A 58 -2.93 4.97 10.17
N ILE A 59 -2.96 4.56 11.44
CA ILE A 59 -2.24 3.37 11.92
C ILE A 59 -2.84 2.08 11.38
N ALA A 60 -4.16 1.93 11.35
CA ALA A 60 -4.80 0.75 10.78
C ALA A 60 -4.49 0.60 9.27
N ARG A 61 -4.61 1.70 8.50
CA ARG A 61 -4.21 1.74 7.08
C ARG A 61 -2.75 1.34 6.89
N GLN A 62 -1.85 1.94 7.67
CA GLN A 62 -0.41 1.68 7.59
C GLN A 62 -0.11 0.22 7.94
N PHE A 63 -0.69 -0.32 9.00
CA PHE A 63 -0.46 -1.70 9.44
C PHE A 63 -0.88 -2.73 8.38
N PHE A 64 -2.08 -2.58 7.80
CA PHE A 64 -2.55 -3.48 6.75
C PHE A 64 -1.63 -3.48 5.52
N ILE A 65 -1.17 -2.30 5.09
CA ILE A 65 -0.24 -2.17 3.96
C ILE A 65 1.15 -2.72 4.33
N ASP A 66 1.66 -2.45 5.53
CA ASP A 66 3.00 -2.90 5.94
C ASP A 66 3.09 -4.43 6.00
N VAL A 67 2.07 -5.08 6.57
CA VAL A 67 2.02 -6.55 6.61
C VAL A 67 1.98 -7.11 5.19
N TRP A 68 1.21 -6.48 4.29
CA TRP A 68 1.13 -6.89 2.89
C TRP A 68 2.45 -6.69 2.16
N HIS A 69 3.12 -5.55 2.35
CA HIS A 69 4.43 -5.30 1.77
C HIS A 69 5.50 -6.26 2.29
N VAL A 70 5.48 -6.64 3.57
CA VAL A 70 6.41 -7.63 4.10
C VAL A 70 6.22 -8.99 3.41
N ALA A 71 4.98 -9.44 3.23
CA ALA A 71 4.66 -10.68 2.53
C ALA A 71 5.01 -10.60 1.03
N LEU A 72 4.61 -9.51 0.36
CA LEU A 72 4.87 -9.28 -1.07
C LEU A 72 6.36 -9.20 -1.35
N TYR A 73 7.08 -8.26 -0.73
CA TYR A 73 8.52 -8.09 -0.97
C TYR A 73 9.32 -9.28 -0.44
N GLY A 74 8.83 -9.99 0.58
CA GLY A 74 9.41 -11.25 1.05
C GLY A 74 9.48 -12.33 -0.03
N ARG A 75 8.55 -12.31 -1.01
CA ARG A 75 8.55 -13.21 -2.17
C ARG A 75 9.14 -12.58 -3.44
N LEU A 76 8.85 -11.30 -3.68
CA LEU A 76 9.27 -10.60 -4.89
C LEU A 76 10.79 -10.44 -5.01
N VAL A 77 11.53 -10.52 -3.89
CA VAL A 77 13.01 -10.65 -3.89
C VAL A 77 13.53 -11.84 -4.67
N SER A 78 12.71 -12.86 -4.91
CA SER A 78 13.05 -14.04 -5.71
C SER A 78 12.50 -13.97 -7.14
N SER A 79 12.03 -12.80 -7.58
CA SER A 79 11.60 -12.58 -8.96
C SER A 79 12.72 -12.92 -9.95
N ARG A 80 12.34 -13.51 -11.09
CA ARG A 80 13.24 -13.71 -12.23
C ARG A 80 13.57 -12.41 -12.94
N ASP A 81 12.80 -11.35 -12.69
CA ASP A 81 13.15 -10.00 -13.10
C ASP A 81 14.15 -9.41 -12.10
N ALA A 82 15.38 -9.17 -12.57
CA ALA A 82 16.46 -8.72 -11.71
C ALA A 82 16.22 -7.31 -11.12
N GLN A 83 15.50 -6.44 -11.82
CA GLN A 83 15.20 -5.09 -11.32
C GLN A 83 14.11 -5.16 -10.24
N LEU A 84 13.03 -5.90 -10.47
CA LEU A 84 12.00 -6.11 -9.44
C LEU A 84 12.57 -6.77 -8.19
N ALA A 85 13.41 -7.79 -8.36
CA ALA A 85 14.09 -8.45 -7.23
C ALA A 85 14.98 -7.48 -6.44
N ALA A 86 15.74 -6.62 -7.12
CA ALA A 86 16.61 -5.64 -6.48
C ALA A 86 15.81 -4.55 -5.73
N ILE A 87 14.74 -4.02 -6.35
CA ILE A 87 13.86 -3.04 -5.70
C ILE A 87 13.21 -3.65 -4.47
N ALA A 88 12.66 -4.87 -4.58
CA ALA A 88 12.04 -5.59 -3.46
C ALA A 88 13.05 -5.85 -2.32
N ALA A 89 14.30 -6.20 -2.63
CA ALA A 89 15.33 -6.46 -1.61
C ALA A 89 15.69 -5.21 -0.80
N ARG A 90 15.63 -4.03 -1.43
CA ARG A 90 15.78 -2.75 -0.76
C ARG A 90 14.54 -2.44 0.09
N ALA A 91 13.36 -2.48 -0.53
CA ALA A 91 12.08 -2.15 0.11
C ALA A 91 11.79 -3.06 1.33
N LEU A 92 12.11 -4.35 1.27
CA LEU A 92 11.86 -5.31 2.35
C LEU A 92 12.51 -4.90 3.69
N LYS A 93 13.68 -4.26 3.65
CA LYS A 93 14.36 -3.77 4.87
C LYS A 93 13.58 -2.62 5.52
N GLU A 94 13.06 -1.72 4.69
CA GLU A 94 12.28 -0.56 5.10
C GLU A 94 10.90 -0.99 5.64
N VAL A 95 10.17 -1.83 4.90
CA VAL A 95 8.81 -2.22 5.31
C VAL A 95 8.77 -3.10 6.55
N ARG A 96 9.86 -3.83 6.86
CA ARG A 96 10.02 -4.50 8.16
C ARG A 96 10.11 -3.50 9.31
N TYR A 97 10.68 -2.32 9.09
CA TYR A 97 10.67 -1.24 10.08
C TYR A 97 9.28 -0.60 10.17
N HIS A 98 8.62 -0.37 9.03
CA HIS A 98 7.25 0.17 9.00
C HIS A 98 6.28 -0.73 9.78
N GLN A 99 6.29 -2.04 9.51
CA GLN A 99 5.47 -3.04 10.21
C GLN A 99 5.70 -3.04 11.72
N ARG A 100 6.95 -2.94 12.18
CA ARG A 100 7.25 -2.83 13.62
C ARG A 100 6.66 -1.56 14.22
N PHE A 101 6.75 -0.45 13.51
CA PHE A 101 6.17 0.83 13.95
C PHE A 101 4.65 0.78 14.01
N SER A 102 3.99 0.34 12.94
CA SER A 102 2.52 0.33 12.82
C SER A 102 1.90 -0.70 13.77
N ARG A 103 2.45 -1.92 13.87
CA ARG A 103 2.04 -2.91 14.88
C ARG A 103 2.20 -2.40 16.30
N GLY A 104 3.36 -1.79 16.61
CA GLY A 104 3.62 -1.27 17.94
C GLY A 104 2.66 -0.15 18.35
N TRP A 105 2.15 0.64 17.40
CA TRP A 105 1.09 1.62 17.68
C TRP A 105 -0.30 1.00 17.75
N LEU A 106 -0.60 0.01 16.91
CA LEU A 106 -1.85 -0.74 16.98
C LEU A 106 -2.04 -1.35 18.39
N GLU A 107 -1.02 -2.02 18.91
CA GLU A 107 -1.03 -2.62 20.25
C GLU A 107 -1.17 -1.57 21.36
N ARG A 108 -0.44 -0.44 21.26
CA ARG A 108 -0.54 0.65 22.26
C ARG A 108 -1.91 1.30 22.28
N LEU A 109 -2.53 1.49 21.12
CA LEU A 109 -3.84 2.13 21.03
C LEU A 109 -4.95 1.17 21.45
N GLY A 110 -4.89 -0.08 20.98
CA GLY A 110 -5.84 -1.15 21.31
C GLY A 110 -5.85 -1.49 22.81
N ASN A 111 -4.68 -1.72 23.40
CA ASN A 111 -4.55 -2.02 24.84
C ASN A 111 -4.37 -0.78 25.73
N GLY A 112 -4.60 0.42 25.20
CA GLY A 112 -4.40 1.67 25.91
C GLY A 112 -5.55 2.00 26.85
N THR A 113 -6.36 2.97 26.46
CA THR A 113 -7.57 3.39 27.19
C THR A 113 -8.81 2.89 26.47
N ALA A 114 -9.97 2.87 27.14
CA ALA A 114 -11.25 2.54 26.49
C ALA A 114 -11.52 3.42 25.25
N LEU A 115 -11.14 4.71 25.30
CA LEU A 115 -11.31 5.61 24.16
C LEU A 115 -10.36 5.26 23.00
N SER A 116 -9.08 4.99 23.27
CA SER A 116 -8.12 4.62 22.21
C SER A 116 -8.42 3.24 21.62
N ALA A 117 -8.86 2.30 22.45
CA ALA A 117 -9.29 0.97 22.03
C ALA A 117 -10.47 1.07 21.06
N GLN A 118 -11.53 1.80 21.45
CA GLN A 118 -12.71 2.00 20.60
C GLN A 118 -12.34 2.65 19.27
N ARG A 119 -11.54 3.73 19.29
CA ARG A 119 -11.10 4.39 18.04
C ARG A 119 -10.29 3.49 17.12
N THR A 120 -9.51 2.57 17.70
CA THR A 120 -8.70 1.62 16.93
C THR A 120 -9.56 0.52 16.34
N GLN A 121 -10.55 0.03 17.08
CA GLN A 121 -11.55 -0.88 16.54
C GLN A 121 -12.32 -0.22 15.39
N ASP A 122 -12.82 1.01 15.59
CA ASP A 122 -13.55 1.74 14.55
C ASP A 122 -12.70 1.91 13.29
N ALA A 123 -11.41 2.24 13.45
CA ALA A 123 -10.46 2.37 12.33
C ALA A 123 -10.27 1.04 11.57
N VAL A 124 -10.12 -0.07 12.30
CA VAL A 124 -10.00 -1.42 11.73
C VAL A 124 -11.26 -1.79 10.97
N ASP A 125 -12.43 -1.61 11.57
CA ASP A 125 -13.73 -1.92 10.98
C ASP A 125 -13.96 -1.09 9.71
N ASN A 126 -13.69 0.21 9.77
CA ASN A 126 -13.89 1.13 8.64
C ASN A 126 -13.01 0.82 7.43
N LEU A 127 -11.80 0.32 7.64
CA LEU A 127 -10.85 0.04 6.56
C LEU A 127 -10.91 -1.41 6.05
N TRP A 128 -11.51 -2.32 6.82
CA TRP A 128 -11.52 -3.75 6.53
C TRP A 128 -12.04 -4.08 5.14
N ARG A 129 -13.10 -3.40 4.69
CA ARG A 129 -13.72 -3.62 3.36
C ARG A 129 -12.77 -3.49 2.18
N PHE A 130 -11.66 -2.76 2.31
CA PHE A 130 -10.66 -2.55 1.25
C PHE A 130 -9.54 -3.60 1.25
N THR A 131 -9.45 -4.43 2.30
CA THR A 131 -8.39 -5.45 2.40
C THR A 131 -8.53 -6.57 1.37
N GLY A 132 -9.71 -6.75 0.76
CA GLY A 132 -9.95 -7.76 -0.27
C GLY A 132 -9.13 -7.52 -1.53
N GLU A 133 -8.91 -6.27 -1.92
CA GLU A 133 -8.14 -5.92 -3.11
C GLU A 133 -6.66 -6.35 -3.02
N LEU A 134 -6.12 -6.46 -1.80
CA LEU A 134 -4.74 -6.93 -1.54
C LEU A 134 -4.46 -8.34 -2.09
N PHE A 135 -5.51 -9.13 -2.29
CA PHE A 135 -5.43 -10.53 -2.71
C PHE A 135 -6.15 -10.80 -4.04
N GLN A 136 -6.63 -9.73 -4.69
CA GLN A 136 -7.25 -9.86 -6.01
C GLN A 136 -6.16 -9.96 -7.07
N ALA A 137 -6.11 -11.11 -7.74
CA ALA A 137 -5.26 -11.33 -8.91
C ALA A 137 -6.03 -11.02 -10.20
N ASP A 138 -5.44 -10.24 -11.11
CA ASP A 138 -5.90 -10.14 -12.48
C ASP A 138 -5.16 -11.12 -13.42
N ALA A 139 -5.55 -11.16 -14.69
CA ALA A 139 -4.96 -12.07 -15.66
C ALA A 139 -3.45 -11.81 -15.87
N LEU A 140 -3.01 -10.55 -15.81
CA LEU A 140 -1.60 -10.18 -16.00
C LEU A 140 -0.74 -10.66 -14.83
N GLU A 141 -1.21 -10.49 -13.59
CA GLU A 141 -0.48 -10.98 -12.41
C GLU A 141 -0.38 -12.50 -12.39
N ILE A 142 -1.45 -13.20 -12.77
CA ILE A 142 -1.44 -14.67 -12.88
C ILE A 142 -0.42 -15.11 -13.92
N GLU A 143 -0.42 -14.48 -15.11
CA GLU A 143 0.52 -14.80 -16.18
C GLU A 143 1.98 -14.55 -15.75
N LEU A 144 2.27 -13.37 -15.20
CA LEU A 144 3.62 -13.02 -14.75
C LEU A 144 4.07 -13.88 -13.57
N SER A 145 3.15 -14.32 -12.70
CA SER A 145 3.48 -15.24 -11.61
C SER A 145 3.85 -16.63 -12.13
N MET A 146 3.14 -17.16 -13.12
CA MET A 146 3.51 -18.42 -13.79
C MET A 146 4.89 -18.35 -14.46
N GLN A 147 5.31 -17.16 -14.89
CA GLN A 147 6.65 -16.93 -15.44
C GLN A 147 7.74 -16.76 -14.37
N GLY A 148 7.36 -16.64 -13.09
CA GLY A 148 8.25 -16.38 -11.96
C GLY A 148 8.69 -14.92 -11.84
N ILE A 149 7.94 -13.98 -12.41
CA ILE A 149 8.25 -12.53 -12.41
C ILE A 149 7.45 -11.80 -11.33
N ALA A 150 6.14 -12.03 -11.27
CA ALA A 150 5.25 -11.44 -10.26
C ALA A 150 4.95 -12.44 -9.14
N VAL A 151 4.38 -11.94 -8.05
CA VAL A 151 3.79 -12.75 -6.99
C VAL A 151 2.29 -12.80 -7.23
N ASP A 152 1.67 -13.98 -7.23
CA ASP A 152 0.21 -14.10 -7.24
C ASP A 152 -0.34 -13.56 -5.90
N PRO A 153 -1.11 -12.45 -5.90
CA PRO A 153 -1.60 -11.83 -4.67
C PRO A 153 -2.45 -12.78 -3.82
N ARG A 154 -3.10 -13.78 -4.41
CA ARG A 154 -3.94 -14.75 -3.69
C ARG A 154 -3.13 -15.60 -2.72
N GLU A 155 -1.87 -15.86 -3.06
CA GLU A 155 -0.98 -16.67 -2.21
C GLU A 155 -0.46 -15.92 -0.98
N LEU A 156 -0.66 -14.60 -0.91
CA LEU A 156 -0.28 -13.75 0.22
C LEU A 156 -1.32 -13.77 1.35
N LEU A 157 -2.55 -14.23 1.07
CA LEU A 157 -3.69 -14.13 1.99
C LEU A 157 -3.41 -14.79 3.35
N VAL A 158 -2.91 -16.04 3.34
CA VAL A 158 -2.70 -16.82 4.57
C VAL A 158 -1.64 -16.17 5.46
N GLU A 159 -0.54 -15.71 4.88
CA GLU A 159 0.55 -15.05 5.61
C GLU A 159 0.08 -13.71 6.19
N TRP A 160 -0.63 -12.91 5.38
CA TRP A 160 -1.17 -11.64 5.83
C TRP A 160 -2.21 -11.80 6.94
N GLN A 161 -3.18 -12.70 6.77
CA GLN A 161 -4.22 -12.96 7.78
C GLN A 161 -3.60 -13.42 9.09
N SER A 162 -2.64 -14.34 9.05
CA SER A 162 -1.94 -14.82 10.24
C SER A 162 -1.32 -13.65 11.03
N ALA A 163 -0.58 -12.77 10.34
CA ALA A 163 0.06 -11.61 10.96
C ALA A 163 -0.94 -10.57 11.48
N VAL A 164 -1.99 -10.25 10.70
CA VAL A 164 -3.01 -9.26 11.09
C VAL A 164 -3.87 -9.76 12.23
N HIS A 165 -4.39 -10.99 12.15
CA HIS A 165 -5.23 -11.58 13.20
C HIS A 165 -4.47 -11.66 14.53
N THR A 166 -3.20 -12.11 14.48
CA THR A 166 -2.36 -12.15 15.68
C THR A 166 -2.21 -10.76 16.29
N ALA A 167 -1.89 -9.74 15.49
CA ALA A 167 -1.70 -8.39 16.01
C ALA A 167 -3.00 -7.75 16.54
N LEU A 168 -4.15 -8.02 15.93
CA LEU A 168 -5.45 -7.55 16.44
C LEU A 168 -5.77 -8.21 17.79
N ILE A 169 -5.58 -9.52 17.90
CA ILE A 169 -5.77 -10.26 19.15
C ILE A 169 -4.82 -9.74 20.24
N ASP A 170 -3.52 -9.59 19.91
CA ASP A 170 -2.51 -9.06 20.84
C ASP A 170 -2.85 -7.64 21.30
N ALA A 171 -3.50 -6.84 20.43
CA ALA A 171 -3.97 -5.48 20.73
C ALA A 171 -5.32 -5.44 21.48
N GLY A 172 -5.91 -6.58 21.83
CA GLY A 172 -7.23 -6.64 22.49
C GLY A 172 -8.40 -6.24 21.59
N LEU A 173 -8.20 -6.27 20.27
CA LEU A 173 -9.18 -5.89 19.25
C LEU A 173 -9.83 -7.13 18.62
N GLN A 174 -10.96 -6.91 17.96
CA GLN A 174 -11.71 -7.93 17.25
C GLN A 174 -11.36 -7.93 15.77
N ILE A 175 -11.34 -9.14 15.20
CA ILE A 175 -11.25 -9.31 13.74
C ILE A 175 -12.64 -9.02 13.17
N PRO A 176 -12.77 -8.08 12.21
CA PRO A 176 -14.07 -7.80 11.60
C PRO A 176 -14.65 -9.05 10.92
N GLN A 177 -15.94 -9.30 11.14
CA GLN A 177 -16.66 -10.43 10.54
C GLN A 177 -17.14 -10.14 9.11
N GLU A 178 -17.18 -8.86 8.72
CA GLU A 178 -17.57 -8.46 7.39
C GLU A 178 -16.56 -8.99 6.36
N ALA A 179 -17.05 -9.64 5.30
CA ALA A 179 -16.20 -10.03 4.20
C ALA A 179 -15.74 -8.78 3.44
N ALA A 180 -14.43 -8.62 3.24
CA ALA A 180 -13.91 -7.52 2.46
C ALA A 180 -14.35 -7.63 0.99
N PHE A 181 -14.90 -6.55 0.43
CA PHE A 181 -15.62 -6.59 -0.85
C PHE A 181 -15.27 -5.46 -1.82
N ARG A 182 -14.52 -4.44 -1.39
CA ARG A 182 -14.16 -3.30 -2.25
C ARG A 182 -12.88 -3.59 -3.01
N SER A 183 -12.93 -3.31 -4.32
CA SER A 183 -11.77 -3.31 -5.22
C SER A 183 -12.03 -2.40 -6.42
N GLY A 184 -10.99 -2.14 -7.21
CA GLY A 184 -11.08 -1.36 -8.46
C GLY A 184 -9.90 -0.44 -8.70
N GLY A 185 -9.12 -0.11 -7.66
CA GLY A 185 -7.98 0.81 -7.75
C GLY A 185 -6.96 0.35 -8.78
N LYS A 186 -6.65 -0.95 -8.86
CA LYS A 186 -5.75 -1.52 -9.88
C LYS A 186 -6.25 -1.34 -11.33
N GLN A 187 -7.53 -1.05 -11.51
CA GLN A 187 -8.20 -0.86 -12.81
C GLN A 187 -8.54 0.63 -13.07
N GLY A 188 -7.96 1.56 -12.29
CA GLY A 188 -8.28 2.99 -12.35
C GLY A 188 -9.66 3.35 -11.82
N LEU A 189 -10.37 2.41 -11.18
CA LEU A 189 -11.71 2.60 -10.60
C LEU A 189 -11.56 2.95 -9.12
N HIS A 190 -11.26 4.22 -8.86
CA HIS A 190 -10.92 4.72 -7.53
C HIS A 190 -12.14 5.16 -6.71
N SER A 191 -11.93 5.38 -5.42
CA SER A 191 -12.87 6.16 -4.61
C SER A 191 -12.82 7.64 -5.00
N GLU A 192 -13.79 8.41 -4.52
CA GLU A 192 -13.83 9.87 -4.69
C GLU A 192 -12.66 10.62 -4.04
N HIS A 193 -11.80 9.91 -3.30
CA HIS A 193 -10.65 10.51 -2.62
C HIS A 193 -9.46 10.75 -3.54
N LEU A 194 -9.27 9.96 -4.62
CA LEU A 194 -8.06 10.07 -5.43
C LEU A 194 -8.02 11.36 -6.27
N GLY A 195 -9.13 11.75 -6.90
CA GLY A 195 -9.19 12.95 -7.74
C GLY A 195 -8.67 14.22 -7.05
N PRO A 196 -9.19 14.57 -5.85
CA PRO A 196 -8.68 15.71 -5.07
C PRO A 196 -7.20 15.58 -4.67
N LEU A 197 -6.74 14.38 -4.31
CA LEU A 197 -5.32 14.13 -3.98
C LEU A 197 -4.42 14.42 -5.17
N LEU A 198 -4.79 13.97 -6.37
CA LEU A 198 -4.03 14.23 -7.59
C LEU A 198 -4.10 15.71 -7.99
N ALA A 199 -5.23 16.37 -7.80
CA ALA A 199 -5.35 17.80 -8.06
C ALA A 199 -4.34 18.62 -7.23
N GLU A 200 -4.17 18.28 -5.95
CA GLU A 200 -3.17 18.90 -5.08
C GLU A 200 -1.74 18.51 -5.49
N MET A 201 -1.48 17.21 -5.65
CA MET A 201 -0.15 16.68 -5.96
C MET A 201 0.40 17.18 -7.29
N GLN A 202 -0.45 17.35 -8.31
CA GLN A 202 -0.03 17.62 -9.67
C GLN A 202 -0.10 19.09 -10.08
N TYR A 203 -0.64 19.97 -9.21
CA TYR A 203 -0.97 21.36 -9.57
C TYR A 203 0.18 22.08 -10.29
N LEU A 204 1.39 22.07 -9.72
CA LEU A 204 2.52 22.83 -10.26
C LEU A 204 2.97 22.29 -11.63
N GLN A 205 3.02 20.97 -11.78
CA GLN A 205 3.41 20.31 -13.04
C GLN A 205 2.36 20.50 -14.14
N ARG A 206 1.07 20.57 -13.79
CA ARG A 206 -0.01 20.88 -14.73
C ARG A 206 -0.01 22.34 -15.15
N ALA A 207 0.31 23.25 -14.23
CA ALA A 207 0.40 24.68 -14.52
C ALA A 207 1.64 25.04 -15.37
N TYR A 208 2.76 24.34 -15.15
CA TYR A 208 4.05 24.60 -15.82
C TYR A 208 4.69 23.31 -16.35
N PRO A 209 4.11 22.69 -17.39
CA PRO A 209 4.58 21.40 -17.90
C PRO A 209 5.95 21.51 -18.60
N GLY A 210 6.74 20.44 -18.51
CA GLY A 210 8.01 20.30 -19.23
C GLY A 210 9.19 21.10 -18.66
N GLN A 211 9.06 21.64 -17.44
CA GLN A 211 10.13 22.35 -16.75
C GLN A 211 11.03 21.40 -15.95
N ARG A 212 12.20 21.90 -15.52
CA ARG A 212 13.15 21.18 -14.65
C ARG A 212 13.16 21.80 -13.26
N TRP A 213 13.22 20.95 -12.23
CA TRP A 213 13.18 21.32 -10.81
C TRP A 213 14.35 20.70 -10.05
#